data_AF-A0A8B9QEX5-F1
#
_entry.id   AF-A0A8B9QEX5-F1
#
_cell.length_a   1.000
_cell.length_b   1.000
_cell.length_c   1.000
_cell.angle_alpha   90.00
_cell.angle_beta   90.00
_cell.angle_gamma   90.00
#
_symmetry.space_group_name_H-M   'P 1'
#
loop_
_entity.id
_entity.type
_entity.pdbx_description
1 polymer ?
#
loop_
_entity_poly.entity_id
_entity_poly.type
_entity_poly.pdbx_seq_one_letter_code
_entity_poly.pdbx_strand_id
1 'polypeptide(L)'
;MLPFFVHRRVNVRVNIELLSISNPVHKKDLAVRLTDDSDPFFLYYLVISEEDFQSLKSQQGLLVDFSAFPQKFIDLLQQCIREQKKDIPRFLLQLVSSASVLDHTPVSLNVVETNPFKHLTHLSLKFLPGNDAEIKKFLASCLKCLKILEQKLRKTEEDFTRQLSYTQQSLSEKSQELDKLKNEWTTYTTALTNTHTQELTNEKERALQAQAQYQQQHEQQKKELESLHQKSIQQLQNRLSELEVINKDLTERRYKGDSTVRELKAKLSGVDDECQRAKQEVLSLRRENTTLDAECHEKEKLINQLQTRVAVLEQEIKDKDQLVVRTKEVLDATQEQKVILEESTEKKQSHIEKLETTIKSLSAELLKANEIIKKLQGDLKTLMSKLKLKNTVTIQQEKLLAEKEERLQKQQRELQETGQSLQMKEQEVCKLQEQLETTIQKLEESKQLLKTNENVITWLNKQLNEIQMAKKLETSSSPHGGGRTGTSPQGMVRLFFNYLLISSGDNFGLEPKYFKKKDDSIPLRGLSQNALNSEYLKAYLSTKAQPSPKAAVTTASAYFPG
;
A
#
# COMPACT_ATOMS: atom_id res chain seq x y z
N MET A 1 98.43 41.69 -167.19
CA MET A 1 97.11 42.00 -166.61
C MET A 1 96.50 40.67 -166.19
N LEU A 2 96.32 40.41 -164.89
CA LEU A 2 95.81 39.13 -164.39
C LEU A 2 94.28 39.15 -164.34
N PRO A 3 93.58 38.07 -164.72
CA PRO A 3 92.12 38.00 -164.61
C PRO A 3 91.67 37.92 -163.15
N PHE A 4 90.73 38.77 -162.76
CA PHE A 4 90.08 38.72 -161.45
C PHE A 4 89.10 37.53 -161.38
N PHE A 5 89.51 36.44 -160.73
CA PHE A 5 88.61 35.31 -160.45
C PHE A 5 87.64 35.67 -159.30
N VAL A 6 86.41 36.02 -159.64
CA VAL A 6 85.33 36.29 -158.68
C VAL A 6 84.86 34.97 -158.05
N HIS A 7 85.26 34.71 -156.81
CA HIS A 7 84.90 33.50 -156.08
C HIS A 7 83.55 33.65 -155.36
N ARG A 8 82.44 33.30 -156.03
CA ARG A 8 81.09 33.26 -155.43
C ARG A 8 80.81 31.87 -154.83
N ARG A 9 80.60 31.77 -153.51
CA ARG A 9 80.01 30.57 -152.89
C ARG A 9 78.49 30.59 -153.11
N VAL A 10 77.91 29.46 -153.52
CA VAL A 10 76.46 29.27 -153.78
C VAL A 10 76.05 27.88 -153.28
N ASN A 11 74.82 27.74 -152.79
CA ASN A 11 74.26 26.43 -152.43
C ASN A 11 73.56 25.83 -153.66
N VAL A 12 74.09 24.74 -154.21
CA VAL A 12 73.56 24.10 -155.41
C VAL A 12 73.04 22.71 -155.06
N ARG A 13 71.80 22.43 -155.48
CA ARG A 13 71.16 21.11 -155.36
C ARG A 13 71.72 20.21 -156.46
N VAL A 14 72.46 19.17 -156.05
CA VAL A 14 72.91 18.10 -156.95
C VAL A 14 71.89 16.97 -156.92
N ASN A 15 71.39 16.60 -158.10
CA ASN A 15 70.48 15.48 -158.29
C ASN A 15 71.16 14.44 -159.20
N ILE A 16 71.13 13.18 -158.78
CA ILE A 16 71.78 12.06 -159.46
C ILE A 16 70.71 11.00 -159.72
N GLU A 17 70.57 10.57 -160.97
CA GLU A 17 69.52 9.67 -161.44
C GLU A 17 70.12 8.64 -162.41
N LEU A 18 69.83 7.35 -162.20
CA LEU A 18 70.21 6.28 -163.14
C LEU A 18 69.07 6.07 -164.13
N LEU A 19 69.23 6.62 -165.33
CA LEU A 19 68.30 6.43 -166.43
C LEU A 19 68.49 5.06 -167.07
N SER A 20 67.41 4.45 -167.53
CA SER A 20 67.43 3.22 -168.32
C SER A 20 66.88 3.52 -169.71
N ILE A 21 67.69 3.34 -170.75
CA ILE A 21 67.26 3.58 -172.13
C ILE A 21 66.39 2.41 -172.61
N SER A 22 65.27 2.69 -173.26
CA SER A 22 64.39 1.69 -173.89
C SER A 22 64.97 1.20 -175.24
N ASN A 23 66.16 0.59 -175.20
CA ASN A 23 66.83 -0.03 -176.35
C ASN A 23 67.13 -1.52 -176.03
N PRO A 24 67.32 -2.39 -177.04
CA PRO A 24 67.40 -3.85 -176.82
C PRO A 24 68.70 -4.35 -176.16
N VAL A 25 69.66 -3.46 -175.93
CA VAL A 25 70.80 -3.69 -175.02
C VAL A 25 70.55 -2.86 -173.77
N HIS A 26 70.63 -3.46 -172.59
CA HIS A 26 70.32 -2.83 -171.30
C HIS A 26 71.35 -1.77 -170.84
N LYS A 27 71.56 -0.73 -171.65
CA LYS A 27 72.39 0.43 -171.31
C LYS A 27 71.69 1.27 -170.23
N LYS A 28 72.45 1.56 -169.16
CA LYS A 28 72.09 2.54 -168.14
C LYS A 28 72.94 3.79 -168.36
N ASP A 29 72.32 4.94 -168.19
CA ASP A 29 73.00 6.23 -168.24
C ASP A 29 72.95 6.89 -166.88
N LEU A 30 74.07 7.46 -166.43
CA LEU A 30 74.12 8.28 -165.23
C LEU A 30 73.81 9.73 -165.60
N ALA A 31 72.61 10.19 -165.25
CA ALA A 31 72.24 11.60 -165.34
C ALA A 31 72.57 12.31 -164.03
N VAL A 32 73.35 13.39 -164.12
CA VAL A 32 73.56 14.34 -163.03
C VAL A 32 73.02 15.70 -163.44
N ARG A 33 72.27 16.35 -162.54
CA ARG A 33 71.76 17.72 -162.69
C ARG A 33 72.23 18.58 -161.52
N LEU A 34 72.61 19.82 -161.82
CA LEU A 34 72.90 20.87 -160.84
C LEU A 34 71.83 21.95 -160.99
N THR A 35 71.15 22.31 -159.91
CA THR A 35 70.08 23.32 -159.90
C THR A 35 70.20 24.23 -158.68
N ASP A 36 69.91 25.52 -158.81
CA ASP A 36 69.79 26.43 -157.66
C ASP A 36 68.30 26.56 -157.27
N ASP A 37 67.98 26.46 -155.98
CA ASP A 37 66.61 26.71 -155.50
C ASP A 37 66.25 28.22 -155.57
N SER A 38 67.27 29.07 -155.72
CA SER A 38 67.19 30.54 -155.82
C SER A 38 67.08 31.06 -157.26
N ASP A 39 67.50 30.26 -158.26
CA ASP A 39 67.48 30.61 -159.68
C ASP A 39 66.93 29.43 -160.50
N PRO A 40 65.64 29.46 -160.88
CA PRO A 40 64.99 28.41 -161.66
C PRO A 40 65.57 28.19 -163.06
N PHE A 41 66.40 29.12 -163.56
CA PHE A 41 67.09 29.00 -164.86
C PHE A 41 68.51 28.43 -164.72
N PHE A 42 69.06 28.37 -163.49
CA PHE A 42 70.30 27.64 -163.22
C PHE A 42 70.06 26.14 -163.37
N LEU A 43 70.36 25.62 -164.56
CA LEU A 43 70.38 24.20 -164.85
C LEU A 43 71.70 23.86 -165.55
N TYR A 44 72.47 22.97 -164.94
CA TYR A 44 73.57 22.27 -165.62
C TYR A 44 73.29 20.78 -165.61
N TYR A 45 73.61 20.09 -166.69
CA TYR A 45 73.39 18.65 -166.81
C TYR A 45 74.60 17.91 -167.38
N LEU A 46 74.67 16.64 -167.05
CA LEU A 46 75.66 15.69 -167.56
C LEU A 46 74.98 14.33 -167.65
N VAL A 47 75.09 13.70 -168.82
CA VAL A 47 74.70 12.30 -169.02
C VAL A 47 75.97 11.54 -169.37
N ILE A 48 76.27 10.48 -168.62
CA ILE A 48 77.40 9.58 -168.85
C ILE A 48 76.83 8.21 -169.20
N SER A 49 77.01 7.75 -170.43
CA SER A 49 76.77 6.36 -170.78
C SER A 49 77.91 5.46 -170.28
N GLU A 50 77.69 4.15 -170.23
CA GLU A 50 78.74 3.19 -169.85
C GLU A 50 79.96 3.21 -170.81
N GLU A 51 79.79 3.67 -172.05
CA GLU A 51 80.86 3.84 -173.05
C GLU A 51 81.66 5.13 -172.80
N ASP A 52 80.97 6.25 -172.55
CA ASP A 52 81.62 7.51 -172.12
C ASP A 52 82.41 7.31 -170.83
N PHE A 53 81.89 6.48 -169.92
CA PHE A 53 82.54 6.19 -168.66
C PHE A 53 83.91 5.50 -168.85
N GLN A 54 84.12 4.64 -169.85
CA GLN A 54 85.46 4.04 -170.06
C GLN A 54 86.49 5.10 -170.45
N SER A 55 86.07 6.09 -171.25
CA SER A 55 86.90 7.26 -171.60
C SER A 55 87.20 8.10 -170.36
N LEU A 56 86.18 8.39 -169.53
CA LEU A 56 86.32 9.13 -168.27
C LEU A 56 87.24 8.41 -167.28
N LYS A 57 87.07 7.09 -167.13
CA LYS A 57 87.85 6.19 -166.27
C LYS A 57 89.33 6.25 -166.61
N SER A 58 89.65 6.16 -167.91
CA SER A 58 91.03 6.26 -168.41
C SER A 58 91.61 7.68 -168.27
N GLN A 59 90.82 8.72 -168.57
CA GLN A 59 91.27 10.12 -168.50
C GLN A 59 91.57 10.61 -167.08
N GLN A 60 90.92 10.04 -166.05
CA GLN A 60 91.05 10.48 -164.66
C GLN A 60 91.61 9.39 -163.72
N GLY A 61 92.06 8.26 -164.26
CA GLY A 61 92.65 7.16 -163.48
C GLY A 61 91.68 6.53 -162.48
N LEU A 62 90.38 6.51 -162.78
CA LEU A 62 89.36 6.03 -161.84
C LEU A 62 89.46 4.50 -161.65
N LEU A 63 89.66 4.07 -160.40
CA LEU A 63 89.81 2.65 -160.06
C LEU A 63 88.46 1.92 -159.82
N VAL A 64 87.36 2.46 -160.32
CA VAL A 64 86.00 1.93 -160.11
C VAL A 64 85.25 1.74 -161.42
N ASP A 65 84.29 0.82 -161.41
CA ASP A 65 83.43 0.53 -162.55
C ASP A 65 82.14 1.37 -162.53
N PHE A 66 81.47 1.43 -163.68
CA PHE A 66 80.31 2.31 -163.90
C PHE A 66 79.17 2.10 -162.90
N SER A 67 78.96 0.87 -162.43
CA SER A 67 77.97 0.53 -161.40
C SER A 67 78.30 1.08 -160.01
N ALA A 68 79.57 1.23 -159.67
CA ALA A 68 80.04 1.72 -158.36
C ALA A 68 80.32 3.24 -158.36
N PHE A 69 80.59 3.82 -159.54
CA PHE A 69 80.92 5.23 -159.71
C PHE A 69 79.88 6.22 -159.14
N PRO A 70 78.55 6.05 -159.32
CA PRO A 70 77.54 6.95 -158.74
C PRO A 70 77.66 7.07 -157.21
N GLN A 71 77.87 5.95 -156.52
CA GLN A 71 78.05 5.96 -155.07
C GLN A 71 79.36 6.65 -154.67
N LYS A 72 80.46 6.48 -155.41
CA LYS A 72 81.71 7.19 -155.12
C LYS A 72 81.64 8.68 -155.39
N PHE A 73 80.85 9.11 -156.35
CA PHE A 73 80.54 10.53 -156.53
C PHE A 73 79.67 11.07 -155.38
N ILE A 74 78.67 10.32 -154.91
CA ILE A 74 77.88 10.66 -153.71
C ILE A 74 78.77 10.74 -152.46
N ASP A 75 79.68 9.78 -152.24
CA ASP A 75 80.62 9.76 -151.10
C ASP A 75 81.48 11.04 -151.08
N LEU A 76 81.93 11.51 -152.24
CA LEU A 76 82.70 12.76 -152.42
C LEU A 76 81.83 14.02 -152.19
N LEU A 77 80.61 14.06 -152.71
CA LEU A 77 79.67 15.17 -152.48
C LEU A 77 79.30 15.29 -150.99
N GLN A 78 79.14 14.16 -150.28
CA GLN A 78 78.93 14.17 -148.83
C GLN A 78 80.12 14.77 -148.06
N GLN A 79 81.37 14.59 -148.52
CA GLN A 79 82.53 15.25 -147.91
C GLN A 79 82.43 16.77 -148.07
N CYS A 80 82.06 17.25 -149.27
CA CYS A 80 81.82 18.69 -149.50
C CYS A 80 80.68 19.24 -148.61
N ILE A 81 79.58 18.50 -148.43
CA ILE A 81 78.46 18.89 -147.56
C ILE A 81 78.88 18.98 -146.08
N ARG A 82 79.72 18.05 -145.60
CA ARG A 82 80.25 18.09 -144.21
C ARG A 82 81.18 19.29 -143.97
N GLU A 83 81.87 19.76 -145.00
CA GLU A 83 82.78 20.91 -144.94
C GLU A 83 82.07 22.26 -145.22
N GLN A 84 80.88 22.26 -145.81
CA GLN A 84 80.13 23.43 -146.32
C GLN A 84 80.05 24.63 -145.36
N LYS A 85 79.93 24.39 -144.05
CA LYS A 85 79.78 25.44 -143.02
C LYS A 85 81.12 25.98 -142.47
N LYS A 86 82.26 25.49 -142.95
CA LYS A 86 83.58 25.95 -142.49
C LYS A 86 84.06 27.15 -143.29
N ASP A 87 84.81 28.02 -142.62
CA ASP A 87 85.45 29.18 -143.25
C ASP A 87 86.51 28.72 -144.26
N ILE A 88 87.41 27.82 -143.83
CA ILE A 88 88.39 27.12 -144.67
C ILE A 88 87.95 25.63 -144.80
N PRO A 89 87.10 25.28 -145.78
CA PRO A 89 86.65 23.90 -145.99
C PRO A 89 87.76 23.04 -146.62
N ARG A 90 87.97 21.83 -146.11
CA ARG A 90 88.96 20.89 -146.67
C ARG A 90 88.52 20.33 -148.02
N PHE A 91 87.24 20.06 -148.19
CA PHE A 91 86.64 19.57 -149.44
C PHE A 91 85.70 20.63 -150.02
N LEU A 92 85.87 20.90 -151.31
CA LEU A 92 85.18 21.92 -152.08
C LEU A 92 84.58 21.32 -153.34
N LEU A 93 83.41 21.82 -153.72
CA LEU A 93 82.82 21.58 -155.04
C LEU A 93 82.95 22.88 -155.83
N GLN A 94 83.75 22.87 -156.90
CA GLN A 94 84.09 24.06 -157.68
C GLN A 94 83.62 23.89 -159.13
N LEU A 95 82.68 24.75 -159.56
CA LEU A 95 82.22 24.81 -160.95
C LEU A 95 83.04 25.88 -161.70
N VAL A 96 83.74 25.48 -162.75
CA VAL A 96 84.73 26.32 -163.47
C VAL A 96 84.39 26.37 -164.97
N SER A 97 84.06 27.56 -165.48
CA SER A 97 83.97 27.81 -166.93
C SER A 97 85.32 28.26 -167.48
N SER A 98 85.66 27.80 -168.69
CA SER A 98 86.89 28.16 -169.41
C SER A 98 86.69 29.28 -170.44
N ALA A 99 85.46 29.73 -170.69
CA ALA A 99 85.12 30.68 -171.74
C ALA A 99 84.10 31.75 -171.30
N SER A 100 84.06 32.85 -172.04
CA SER A 100 83.23 34.04 -171.76
C SER A 100 81.78 33.91 -172.26
N VAL A 101 80.98 33.08 -171.59
CA VAL A 101 79.50 33.14 -171.46
C VAL A 101 78.63 32.97 -172.73
N LEU A 102 79.16 33.15 -173.94
CA LEU A 102 78.36 33.32 -175.17
C LEU A 102 78.10 32.06 -176.02
N ASP A 103 78.66 30.91 -175.65
CA ASP A 103 78.41 29.61 -176.29
C ASP A 103 78.07 28.55 -175.24
N HIS A 104 77.44 27.44 -175.65
CA HIS A 104 77.10 26.29 -174.79
C HIS A 104 78.36 25.45 -174.41
N THR A 105 79.43 26.11 -173.99
CA THR A 105 80.71 25.47 -173.66
C THR A 105 80.60 24.60 -172.41
N PRO A 106 81.18 23.38 -172.40
CA PRO A 106 81.20 22.54 -171.21
C PRO A 106 81.93 23.21 -170.03
N VAL A 107 81.32 23.14 -168.85
CA VAL A 107 81.79 23.72 -167.59
C VAL A 107 82.26 22.59 -166.66
N SER A 108 83.46 22.69 -166.09
CA SER A 108 84.03 21.63 -165.25
C SER A 108 83.59 21.75 -163.79
N LEU A 109 82.82 20.79 -163.32
CA LEU A 109 82.51 20.56 -161.90
C LEU A 109 83.62 19.71 -161.28
N ASN A 110 84.48 20.34 -160.49
CA ASN A 110 85.60 19.70 -159.81
C ASN A 110 85.26 19.42 -158.34
N VAL A 111 85.47 18.19 -157.88
CA VAL A 111 85.63 17.90 -156.45
C VAL A 111 87.09 18.14 -156.10
N VAL A 112 87.36 19.09 -155.21
CA VAL A 112 88.70 19.55 -154.86
C VAL A 112 88.95 19.39 -153.36
N GLU A 113 90.01 18.70 -152.99
CA GLU A 113 90.57 18.74 -151.64
C GLU A 113 91.65 19.82 -151.55
N THR A 114 91.59 20.65 -150.52
CA THR A 114 92.59 21.68 -150.23
C THR A 114 93.50 21.21 -149.10
N ASN A 115 94.77 20.99 -149.43
CA ASN A 115 95.86 20.76 -148.50
C ASN A 115 96.65 22.06 -148.32
N PRO A 116 97.29 22.33 -147.16
CA PRO A 116 98.11 23.53 -146.94
C PRO A 116 99.15 23.88 -148.01
N PHE A 117 99.60 22.90 -148.81
CA PHE A 117 100.53 23.14 -149.92
C PHE A 117 99.87 23.23 -151.31
N LYS A 118 98.74 22.56 -151.55
CA LYS A 118 98.11 22.50 -152.88
C LYS A 118 96.65 22.08 -152.86
N HIS A 119 95.95 22.40 -153.95
CA HIS A 119 94.66 21.78 -154.29
C HIS A 119 94.88 20.43 -155.01
N LEU A 120 94.01 19.45 -154.72
CA LEU A 120 93.98 18.13 -155.33
C LEU A 120 92.57 17.86 -155.88
N THR A 121 92.43 17.75 -157.20
CA THR A 121 91.16 17.37 -157.82
C THR A 121 90.95 15.86 -157.70
N HIS A 122 89.90 15.44 -156.98
CA HIS A 122 89.49 14.03 -156.85
C HIS A 122 88.64 13.56 -158.03
N LEU A 123 87.89 14.46 -158.66
CA LEU A 123 87.04 14.18 -159.81
C LEU A 123 86.76 15.48 -160.58
N SER A 124 86.75 15.45 -161.91
CA SER A 124 86.49 16.60 -162.80
C SER A 124 85.43 16.23 -163.85
N LEU A 125 84.18 16.63 -163.64
CA LEU A 125 83.07 16.29 -164.51
C LEU A 125 82.69 17.46 -165.41
N LYS A 126 82.56 17.24 -166.73
CA LYS A 126 82.17 18.27 -167.69
C LYS A 126 80.64 18.31 -167.81
N PHE A 127 80.02 19.39 -167.37
CA PHE A 127 78.59 19.64 -167.49
C PHE A 127 78.29 20.58 -168.66
N LEU A 128 77.13 20.41 -169.29
CA LEU A 128 76.59 21.37 -170.25
C LEU A 128 75.61 22.33 -169.53
N PRO A 129 75.61 23.63 -169.87
CA PRO A 129 74.52 24.54 -169.47
C PRO A 129 73.24 24.12 -170.19
N GLY A 130 72.14 23.98 -169.44
CA GLY A 130 70.84 23.59 -169.98
C GLY A 130 70.34 24.61 -171.00
N ASN A 131 69.87 24.11 -172.15
CA ASN A 131 69.22 24.96 -173.13
C ASN A 131 67.73 25.21 -172.77
N ASP A 132 67.13 26.13 -173.50
CA ASP A 132 65.70 26.50 -173.40
C ASP A 132 64.76 25.28 -173.28
N ALA A 133 64.95 24.25 -174.10
CA ALA A 133 64.08 23.09 -174.14
C ALA A 133 64.24 22.20 -172.89
N GLU A 134 65.48 22.03 -172.41
CA GLU A 134 65.79 21.32 -171.16
C GLU A 134 65.26 22.07 -169.93
N ILE A 135 65.46 23.38 -169.86
CA ILE A 135 64.95 24.23 -168.77
C ILE A 135 63.42 24.19 -168.76
N LYS A 136 62.76 24.38 -169.91
CA LYS A 136 61.28 24.27 -170.02
C LYS A 136 60.77 22.89 -169.60
N LYS A 137 61.46 21.80 -169.99
CA LYS A 137 61.11 20.42 -169.60
C LYS A 137 61.30 20.17 -168.09
N PHE A 138 62.39 20.69 -167.51
CA PHE A 138 62.66 20.62 -166.07
C PHE A 138 61.61 21.40 -165.26
N LEU A 139 61.38 22.66 -165.59
CA LEU A 139 60.41 23.52 -164.90
C LEU A 139 58.98 22.99 -165.02
N ALA A 140 58.58 22.44 -166.17
CA ALA A 140 57.27 21.79 -166.32
C ALA A 140 57.12 20.55 -165.41
N SER A 141 58.20 19.78 -165.21
CA SER A 141 58.23 18.66 -164.28
C SER A 141 58.10 19.12 -162.82
N CYS A 142 58.90 20.11 -162.40
CA CYS A 142 58.83 20.69 -161.07
C CYS A 142 57.45 21.29 -160.78
N LEU A 143 56.88 22.07 -161.71
CA LEU A 143 55.54 22.65 -161.57
C LEU A 143 54.44 21.59 -161.44
N LYS A 144 54.53 20.49 -162.19
CA LYS A 144 53.60 19.35 -162.07
C LYS A 144 53.68 18.71 -160.68
N CYS A 145 54.89 18.47 -160.18
CA CYS A 145 55.11 17.91 -158.85
C CYS A 145 54.61 18.84 -157.73
N LEU A 146 54.89 20.14 -157.83
CA LEU A 146 54.42 21.15 -156.89
C LEU A 146 52.89 21.23 -156.83
N LYS A 147 52.20 21.28 -157.99
CA LYS A 147 50.72 21.29 -158.03
C LYS A 147 50.10 20.03 -157.41
N ILE A 148 50.71 18.86 -157.59
CA ILE A 148 50.24 17.62 -156.95
C ILE A 148 50.44 17.67 -155.42
N LEU A 149 51.54 18.27 -154.95
CA LEU A 149 51.81 18.43 -153.52
C LEU A 149 50.86 19.45 -152.87
N GLU A 150 50.64 20.59 -153.53
CA GLU A 150 49.70 21.63 -153.11
C GLU A 150 48.27 21.08 -152.96
N GLN A 151 47.78 20.32 -153.96
CA GLN A 151 46.46 19.68 -153.91
C GLN A 151 46.33 18.63 -152.80
N LYS A 152 47.41 17.92 -152.46
CA LYS A 152 47.41 17.00 -151.31
C LYS A 152 47.36 17.76 -149.98
N LEU A 153 48.21 18.78 -149.83
CA LEU A 153 48.28 19.60 -148.62
C LEU A 153 46.94 20.26 -148.32
N ARG A 154 46.32 20.91 -149.32
CA ARG A 154 45.01 21.57 -149.20
C ARG A 154 43.92 20.59 -148.77
N LYS A 155 43.88 19.37 -149.32
CA LYS A 155 42.91 18.34 -148.89
C LYS A 155 43.11 17.93 -147.44
N THR A 156 44.35 17.69 -147.01
CA THR A 156 44.63 17.37 -145.61
C THR A 156 44.29 18.53 -144.67
N GLU A 157 44.50 19.78 -145.09
CA GLU A 157 44.12 20.97 -144.33
C GLU A 157 42.59 21.11 -144.22
N GLU A 158 41.84 20.94 -145.30
CA GLU A 158 40.37 20.89 -145.30
C GLU A 158 39.84 19.80 -144.36
N ASP A 159 40.38 18.58 -144.44
CA ASP A 159 39.90 17.44 -143.65
C ASP A 159 40.25 17.57 -142.16
N PHE A 160 41.44 18.07 -141.81
CA PHE A 160 41.76 18.39 -140.42
C PHE A 160 40.92 19.55 -139.88
N THR A 161 40.63 20.57 -140.70
CA THR A 161 39.76 21.70 -140.31
C THR A 161 38.34 21.22 -140.03
N ARG A 162 37.80 20.32 -140.87
CA ARG A 162 36.51 19.66 -140.63
C ARG A 162 36.51 18.87 -139.32
N GLN A 163 37.51 18.02 -139.10
CA GLN A 163 37.63 17.21 -137.86
C GLN A 163 37.77 18.08 -136.60
N LEU A 164 38.54 19.17 -136.66
CA LEU A 164 38.69 20.13 -135.56
C LEU A 164 37.35 20.82 -135.26
N SER A 165 36.63 21.29 -136.27
CA SER A 165 35.32 21.93 -136.07
C SER A 165 34.28 20.98 -135.45
N TYR A 166 34.21 19.73 -135.90
CA TYR A 166 33.30 18.72 -135.36
C TYR A 166 33.64 18.34 -133.91
N THR A 167 34.93 18.10 -133.62
CA THR A 167 35.37 17.76 -132.26
C THR A 167 35.20 18.93 -131.29
N GLN A 168 35.43 20.17 -131.74
CA GLN A 168 35.19 21.36 -130.92
C GLN A 168 33.70 21.62 -130.67
N GLN A 169 32.83 21.41 -131.67
CA GLN A 169 31.38 21.45 -131.47
C GLN A 169 30.94 20.39 -130.45
N SER A 170 31.30 19.12 -130.65
CA SER A 170 30.90 18.03 -129.77
C SER A 170 31.44 18.20 -128.34
N LEU A 171 32.66 18.73 -128.17
CA LEU A 171 33.21 19.10 -126.87
C LEU A 171 32.39 20.21 -126.19
N SER A 172 31.92 21.20 -126.96
CA SER A 172 31.07 22.29 -126.42
C SER A 172 29.69 21.78 -125.98
N GLU A 173 29.08 20.87 -126.74
CA GLU A 173 27.81 20.22 -126.41
C GLU A 173 27.95 19.38 -125.12
N LYS A 174 29.00 18.54 -125.04
CA LYS A 174 29.26 17.73 -123.85
C LYS A 174 29.65 18.55 -122.62
N SER A 175 30.29 19.70 -122.80
CA SER A 175 30.53 20.65 -121.71
C SER A 175 29.22 21.24 -121.18
N GLN A 176 28.31 21.65 -122.07
CA GLN A 176 26.99 22.17 -121.68
C GLN A 176 26.10 21.11 -121.01
N GLU A 177 26.12 19.86 -121.47
CA GLU A 177 25.43 18.75 -120.78
C GLU A 177 25.99 18.53 -119.37
N LEU A 178 27.32 18.50 -119.25
CA LEU A 178 28.01 18.27 -117.98
C LEU A 178 27.75 19.41 -116.97
N ASP A 179 27.69 20.66 -117.40
CA ASP A 179 27.37 21.79 -116.53
C ASP A 179 25.86 21.85 -116.17
N LYS A 180 24.95 21.42 -117.05
CA LYS A 180 23.54 21.20 -116.68
C LYS A 180 23.41 20.15 -115.58
N LEU A 181 24.05 18.99 -115.75
CA LEU A 181 24.04 17.91 -114.76
C LEU A 181 24.65 18.33 -113.42
N LYS A 182 25.73 19.14 -113.41
CA LYS A 182 26.24 19.76 -112.16
C LYS A 182 25.21 20.65 -111.49
N ASN A 183 24.52 21.51 -112.26
CA ASN A 183 23.54 22.45 -111.73
C ASN A 183 22.29 21.73 -111.18
N GLU A 184 21.84 20.69 -111.87
CA GLU A 184 20.77 19.79 -111.39
C GLU A 184 21.19 19.05 -110.12
N TRP A 185 22.39 18.45 -110.09
CA TRP A 185 22.89 17.71 -108.94
C TRP A 185 23.13 18.60 -107.71
N THR A 186 23.69 19.80 -107.89
CA THR A 186 23.87 20.78 -106.80
C THR A 186 22.54 21.32 -106.31
N THR A 187 21.56 21.56 -107.18
CA THR A 187 20.19 21.94 -106.79
C THR A 187 19.53 20.82 -105.98
N TYR A 188 19.59 19.57 -106.44
CA TYR A 188 19.06 18.41 -105.73
C TYR A 188 19.73 18.20 -104.36
N THR A 189 21.07 18.24 -104.32
CA THR A 189 21.84 18.11 -103.07
C THR A 189 21.51 19.21 -102.08
N THR A 190 21.36 20.47 -102.55
CA THR A 190 20.99 21.61 -101.70
C THR A 190 19.57 21.48 -101.19
N ALA A 191 18.61 21.10 -102.04
CA ALA A 191 17.22 20.88 -101.65
C ALA A 191 17.11 19.77 -100.59
N LEU A 192 17.77 18.63 -100.80
CA LEU A 192 17.77 17.50 -99.86
C LEU A 192 18.47 17.84 -98.53
N THR A 193 19.54 18.62 -98.58
CA THR A 193 20.21 19.14 -97.37
C THR A 193 19.30 20.09 -96.60
N ASN A 194 18.57 20.96 -97.31
CA ASN A 194 17.64 21.90 -96.70
C ASN A 194 16.42 21.18 -96.10
N THR A 195 15.87 20.15 -96.74
CA THR A 195 14.78 19.35 -96.15
C THR A 195 15.26 18.61 -94.90
N HIS A 196 16.40 17.91 -94.94
CA HIS A 196 16.90 17.18 -93.78
C HIS A 196 17.34 18.08 -92.62
N THR A 197 17.88 19.27 -92.89
CA THR A 197 18.18 20.23 -91.83
C THR A 197 16.90 20.82 -91.22
N GLN A 198 15.87 21.11 -92.03
CA GLN A 198 14.57 21.56 -91.52
C GLN A 198 13.84 20.47 -90.72
N GLU A 199 13.86 19.21 -91.18
CA GLU A 199 13.34 18.06 -90.44
C GLU A 199 14.05 17.91 -89.09
N LEU A 200 15.38 17.98 -89.08
CA LEU A 200 16.19 17.90 -87.86
C LEU A 200 15.92 19.06 -86.90
N THR A 201 15.67 20.29 -87.38
CA THR A 201 15.24 21.39 -86.50
C THR A 201 13.82 21.18 -85.98
N ASN A 202 12.90 20.67 -86.81
CA ASN A 202 11.50 20.44 -86.42
C ASN A 202 11.37 19.31 -85.37
N GLU A 203 12.20 18.26 -85.46
CA GLU A 203 12.28 17.21 -84.43
C GLU A 203 12.95 17.71 -83.15
N LYS A 204 14.03 18.51 -83.25
CA LYS A 204 14.67 19.14 -82.08
C LYS A 204 13.70 20.08 -81.35
N GLU A 205 12.93 20.88 -82.08
CA GLU A 205 11.93 21.77 -81.48
C GLU A 205 10.82 20.97 -80.80
N ARG A 206 10.25 19.94 -81.46
CA ARG A 206 9.25 19.06 -80.84
C ARG A 206 9.79 18.35 -79.60
N ALA A 207 11.05 17.89 -79.61
CA ALA A 207 11.68 17.30 -78.44
C ALA A 207 11.85 18.29 -77.28
N LEU A 208 12.26 19.54 -77.56
CA LEU A 208 12.36 20.61 -76.57
C LEU A 208 11.00 21.03 -76.01
N GLN A 209 9.97 21.15 -76.87
CA GLN A 209 8.59 21.45 -76.45
C GLN A 209 8.04 20.33 -75.54
N ALA A 210 8.24 19.06 -75.91
CA ALA A 210 7.84 17.92 -75.08
C ALA A 210 8.62 17.88 -73.74
N GLN A 211 9.94 18.14 -73.76
CA GLN A 211 10.76 18.22 -72.56
C GLN A 211 10.27 19.32 -71.60
N ALA A 212 9.93 20.50 -72.12
CA ALA A 212 9.37 21.60 -71.34
C ALA A 212 8.00 21.25 -70.74
N GLN A 213 7.13 20.59 -71.51
CA GLN A 213 5.83 20.12 -71.02
C GLN A 213 5.98 19.08 -69.89
N TYR A 214 6.87 18.09 -70.03
CA TYR A 214 7.14 17.12 -68.97
C TYR A 214 7.76 17.77 -67.72
N GLN A 215 8.66 18.75 -67.88
CA GLN A 215 9.21 19.51 -66.75
C GLN A 215 8.12 20.31 -66.03
N GLN A 216 7.23 20.98 -66.76
CA GLN A 216 6.10 21.72 -66.20
C GLN A 216 5.13 20.79 -65.44
N GLN A 217 4.77 19.64 -66.03
CA GLN A 217 3.90 18.65 -65.40
C GLN A 217 4.53 18.08 -64.12
N HIS A 218 5.81 17.71 -64.15
CA HIS A 218 6.53 17.18 -62.99
C HIS A 218 6.62 18.22 -61.86
N GLU A 219 7.00 19.47 -62.18
CA GLU A 219 7.10 20.55 -61.18
C GLU A 219 5.72 20.97 -60.64
N GLN A 220 4.64 20.81 -61.41
CA GLN A 220 3.28 20.99 -60.91
C GLN A 220 2.82 19.83 -60.00
N GLN A 221 3.01 18.57 -60.41
CA GLN A 221 2.71 17.39 -59.58
C GLN A 221 3.48 17.44 -58.25
N LYS A 222 4.75 17.86 -58.28
CA LYS A 222 5.57 18.11 -57.10
C LYS A 222 4.94 19.18 -56.19
N LYS A 223 4.59 20.35 -56.71
CA LYS A 223 3.91 21.42 -55.93
C LYS A 223 2.57 20.96 -55.35
N GLU A 224 1.80 20.17 -56.08
CA GLU A 224 0.51 19.63 -55.63
C GLU A 224 0.71 18.65 -54.46
N LEU A 225 1.66 17.72 -54.59
CA LEU A 225 2.08 16.77 -53.55
C LEU A 225 2.65 17.50 -52.31
N GLU A 226 3.52 18.49 -52.50
CA GLU A 226 4.06 19.36 -51.44
C GLU A 226 2.92 20.08 -50.69
N SER A 227 1.91 20.61 -51.40
CA SER A 227 0.74 21.23 -50.76
C SER A 227 -0.12 20.24 -49.98
N LEU A 228 -0.27 18.99 -50.48
CA LEU A 228 -1.02 17.93 -49.82
C LEU A 228 -0.29 17.47 -48.54
N HIS A 229 1.02 17.27 -48.62
CA HIS A 229 1.86 16.98 -47.45
C HIS A 229 1.83 18.12 -46.43
N GLN A 230 1.94 19.39 -46.86
CA GLN A 230 1.85 20.54 -45.96
C GLN A 230 0.49 20.63 -45.25
N LYS A 231 -0.62 20.35 -45.96
CA LYS A 231 -1.96 20.26 -45.36
C LYS A 231 -2.08 19.12 -44.34
N SER A 232 -1.52 17.95 -44.66
CA SER A 232 -1.49 16.79 -43.75
C SER A 232 -0.67 17.07 -42.49
N ILE A 233 0.53 17.67 -42.65
CA ILE A 233 1.38 18.12 -41.54
C ILE A 233 0.62 19.12 -40.67
N GLN A 234 -0.06 20.12 -41.26
CA GLN A 234 -0.86 21.09 -40.51
C GLN A 234 -2.01 20.43 -39.73
N GLN A 235 -2.72 19.46 -40.34
CA GLN A 235 -3.77 18.70 -39.67
C GLN A 235 -3.23 17.88 -38.48
N LEU A 236 -2.08 17.23 -38.65
CA LEU A 236 -1.42 16.46 -37.58
C LEU A 236 -0.88 17.36 -36.46
N GLN A 237 -0.31 18.52 -36.79
CA GLN A 237 0.14 19.53 -35.82
C GLN A 237 -1.04 20.09 -35.02
N ASN A 238 -2.14 20.46 -35.68
CA ASN A 238 -3.35 20.90 -35.02
C ASN A 238 -3.87 19.81 -34.07
N ARG A 239 -3.97 18.55 -34.54
CA ARG A 239 -4.43 17.43 -33.71
C ARG A 239 -3.50 17.09 -32.54
N LEU A 240 -2.18 17.26 -32.70
CA LEU A 240 -1.24 17.17 -31.59
C LEU A 240 -1.50 18.27 -30.55
N SER A 241 -1.69 19.52 -30.97
CA SER A 241 -1.99 20.62 -30.05
C SER A 241 -3.31 20.43 -29.28
N GLU A 242 -4.36 19.91 -29.94
CA GLU A 242 -5.62 19.50 -29.29
C GLU A 242 -5.37 18.43 -28.21
N LEU A 243 -4.61 17.39 -28.54
CA LEU A 243 -4.31 16.30 -27.62
C LEU A 243 -3.41 16.75 -26.46
N GLU A 244 -2.48 17.68 -26.68
CA GLU A 244 -1.68 18.29 -25.62
C GLU A 244 -2.54 19.11 -24.65
N VAL A 245 -3.49 19.91 -25.15
CA VAL A 245 -4.43 20.66 -24.30
C VAL A 245 -5.32 19.70 -23.52
N ILE A 246 -5.90 18.69 -24.17
CA ILE A 246 -6.72 17.67 -23.51
C ILE A 246 -5.91 16.91 -22.43
N ASN A 247 -4.64 16.60 -22.68
CA ASN A 247 -3.77 15.92 -21.72
C ASN A 247 -3.40 16.83 -20.52
N LYS A 248 -3.16 18.13 -20.75
CA LYS A 248 -3.00 19.14 -19.69
C LYS A 248 -4.25 19.21 -18.82
N ASP A 249 -5.45 19.36 -19.43
CA ASP A 249 -6.72 19.41 -18.71
C ASP A 249 -7.03 18.11 -17.92
N LEU A 250 -6.70 16.95 -18.48
CA LEU A 250 -6.86 15.65 -17.80
C LEU A 250 -5.87 15.51 -16.65
N THR A 251 -4.63 15.97 -16.83
CA THR A 251 -3.59 15.96 -15.79
C THR A 251 -3.94 16.92 -14.66
N GLU A 252 -4.46 18.11 -14.95
CA GLU A 252 -5.00 19.03 -13.94
C GLU A 252 -6.20 18.42 -13.20
N ARG A 253 -7.16 17.84 -13.91
CA ARG A 253 -8.32 17.16 -13.30
C ARG A 253 -7.88 15.99 -12.42
N ARG A 254 -6.85 15.24 -12.83
CA ARG A 254 -6.23 14.20 -12.00
C ARG A 254 -5.60 14.80 -10.74
N TYR A 255 -4.75 15.81 -10.84
CA TYR A 255 -4.15 16.44 -9.66
C TYR A 255 -5.19 17.05 -8.70
N LYS A 256 -6.26 17.66 -9.23
CA LYS A 256 -7.41 18.13 -8.45
C LYS A 256 -8.11 16.96 -7.73
N GLY A 257 -8.37 15.85 -8.41
CA GLY A 257 -8.88 14.61 -7.80
C GLY A 257 -7.95 13.97 -6.78
N ASP A 258 -6.64 13.90 -7.06
CA ASP A 258 -5.61 13.40 -6.13
C ASP A 258 -5.55 14.27 -4.86
N SER A 259 -5.82 15.58 -4.97
CA SER A 259 -5.89 16.50 -3.83
C SER A 259 -7.14 16.26 -2.97
N THR A 260 -8.33 16.15 -3.57
CA THR A 260 -9.56 15.89 -2.81
C THR A 260 -9.60 14.48 -2.23
N VAL A 261 -9.06 13.47 -2.92
CA VAL A 261 -8.89 12.11 -2.36
C VAL A 261 -7.94 12.11 -1.16
N ARG A 262 -6.86 12.91 -1.18
CA ARG A 262 -5.94 13.06 -0.05
C ARG A 262 -6.62 13.77 1.14
N GLU A 263 -7.38 14.82 0.87
CA GLU A 263 -8.15 15.56 1.88
C GLU A 263 -9.25 14.68 2.52
N LEU A 264 -10.01 13.96 1.70
CA LEU A 264 -11.05 13.03 2.17
C LEU A 264 -10.46 11.86 2.97
N LYS A 265 -9.29 11.35 2.59
CA LYS A 265 -8.56 10.35 3.39
C LYS A 265 -8.09 10.91 4.74
N ALA A 266 -7.60 12.14 4.79
CA ALA A 266 -7.22 12.79 6.04
C ALA A 266 -8.43 13.02 6.95
N LYS A 267 -9.55 13.50 6.39
CA LYS A 267 -10.84 13.65 7.11
C LYS A 267 -11.37 12.31 7.63
N LEU A 268 -11.32 11.25 6.81
CA LEU A 268 -11.73 9.90 7.20
C LEU A 268 -10.85 9.34 8.33
N SER A 269 -9.53 9.56 8.28
CA SER A 269 -8.61 9.18 9.36
C SER A 269 -8.99 9.90 10.66
N GLY A 270 -9.13 11.23 10.63
CA GLY A 270 -9.50 12.01 11.81
C GLY A 270 -10.84 11.57 12.43
N VAL A 271 -11.84 11.27 11.61
CA VAL A 271 -13.14 10.76 12.07
C VAL A 271 -13.04 9.33 12.61
N ASP A 272 -12.18 8.47 12.07
CA ASP A 272 -11.94 7.14 12.68
C ASP A 272 -11.12 7.26 13.99
N ASP A 273 -10.15 8.17 14.08
CA ASP A 273 -9.42 8.48 15.32
C ASP A 273 -10.36 9.05 16.40
N GLU A 274 -11.34 9.86 16.02
CA GLU A 274 -12.44 10.31 16.91
C GLU A 274 -13.35 9.15 17.32
N CYS A 275 -13.74 8.30 16.36
CA CYS A 275 -14.56 7.11 16.61
C CYS A 275 -13.83 6.09 17.52
N GLN A 276 -12.53 5.91 17.36
CA GLN A 276 -11.69 5.08 18.23
C GLN A 276 -11.57 5.68 19.63
N ARG A 277 -11.37 7.00 19.77
CA ARG A 277 -11.39 7.68 21.07
C ARG A 277 -12.74 7.52 21.78
N ALA A 278 -13.86 7.76 21.10
CA ALA A 278 -15.19 7.55 21.65
C ALA A 278 -15.46 6.08 22.03
N LYS A 279 -14.98 5.11 21.23
CA LYS A 279 -15.03 3.67 21.60
C LYS A 279 -14.20 3.37 22.86
N GLN A 280 -13.01 3.95 23.00
CA GLN A 280 -12.17 3.79 24.19
C GLN A 280 -12.80 4.42 25.43
N GLU A 281 -13.40 5.61 25.30
CA GLU A 281 -14.15 6.29 26.34
C GLU A 281 -15.36 5.46 26.80
N VAL A 282 -16.18 4.97 25.87
CA VAL A 282 -17.31 4.06 26.17
C VAL A 282 -16.84 2.76 26.83
N LEU A 283 -15.68 2.21 26.45
CA LEU A 283 -15.10 1.05 27.12
C LEU A 283 -14.57 1.37 28.53
N SER A 284 -14.06 2.59 28.76
CA SER A 284 -13.63 3.06 30.08
C SER A 284 -14.84 3.24 31.00
N LEU A 285 -15.85 3.99 30.56
CA LEU A 285 -17.10 4.22 31.29
C LEU A 285 -17.84 2.91 31.59
N ARG A 286 -17.80 1.92 30.68
CA ARG A 286 -18.35 0.58 30.96
C ARG A 286 -17.60 -0.16 32.06
N ARG A 287 -16.26 -0.08 32.09
CA ARG A 287 -15.44 -0.70 33.16
C ARG A 287 -15.68 -0.01 34.50
N GLU A 288 -15.72 1.32 34.51
CA GLU A 288 -16.06 2.13 35.67
C GLU A 288 -17.45 1.77 36.19
N ASN A 289 -18.48 1.71 35.33
CA ASN A 289 -19.82 1.30 35.73
C ASN A 289 -19.85 -0.13 36.31
N THR A 290 -19.17 -1.11 35.70
CA THR A 290 -19.07 -2.46 36.29
C THR A 290 -18.29 -2.51 37.61
N THR A 291 -17.42 -1.53 37.87
CA THR A 291 -16.71 -1.39 39.14
C THR A 291 -17.64 -0.77 40.20
N LEU A 292 -18.43 0.23 39.81
CA LEU A 292 -19.46 0.84 40.66
C LEU A 292 -20.59 -0.15 40.98
N ASP A 293 -21.03 -0.98 40.03
CA ASP A 293 -21.99 -2.08 40.26
C ASP A 293 -21.43 -3.08 41.30
N ALA A 294 -20.15 -3.45 41.18
CA ALA A 294 -19.49 -4.33 42.14
C ALA A 294 -19.34 -3.68 43.52
N GLU A 295 -18.96 -2.40 43.60
CA GLU A 295 -18.96 -1.64 44.86
C GLU A 295 -20.35 -1.53 45.48
N CYS A 296 -21.39 -1.33 44.68
CA CYS A 296 -22.77 -1.31 45.13
C CYS A 296 -23.17 -2.66 45.72
N HIS A 297 -22.86 -3.78 45.06
CA HIS A 297 -23.12 -5.11 45.60
C HIS A 297 -22.31 -5.44 46.87
N GLU A 298 -21.06 -4.96 47.02
CA GLU A 298 -20.33 -5.12 48.29
C GLU A 298 -20.89 -4.24 49.42
N LYS A 299 -21.31 -3.01 49.11
CA LYS A 299 -22.03 -2.13 50.06
C LYS A 299 -23.38 -2.73 50.45
N GLU A 300 -24.09 -3.37 49.51
CA GLU A 300 -25.37 -4.05 49.70
C GLU A 300 -25.20 -5.34 50.52
N LYS A 301 -24.14 -6.13 50.30
CA LYS A 301 -23.75 -7.23 51.19
C LYS A 301 -23.47 -6.73 52.61
N LEU A 302 -22.73 -5.62 52.76
CA LEU A 302 -22.43 -5.03 54.06
C LEU A 302 -23.71 -4.53 54.77
N ILE A 303 -24.64 -3.91 54.04
CA ILE A 303 -25.96 -3.51 54.54
C ILE A 303 -26.74 -4.74 55.02
N ASN A 304 -26.81 -5.82 54.23
CA ASN A 304 -27.49 -7.06 54.62
C ASN A 304 -26.84 -7.73 55.84
N GLN A 305 -25.51 -7.71 55.97
CA GLN A 305 -24.79 -8.18 57.16
C GLN A 305 -25.11 -7.33 58.39
N LEU A 306 -25.15 -6.00 58.24
CA LEU A 306 -25.50 -5.07 59.32
C LEU A 306 -26.97 -5.21 59.73
N GLN A 307 -27.91 -5.37 58.80
CA GLN A 307 -29.31 -5.66 59.08
C GLN A 307 -29.46 -7.00 59.83
N THR A 308 -28.76 -8.05 59.41
CA THR A 308 -28.74 -9.35 60.11
C THR A 308 -28.23 -9.18 61.54
N ARG A 309 -27.15 -8.41 61.74
CA ARG A 309 -26.58 -8.12 63.06
C ARG A 309 -27.51 -7.26 63.92
N VAL A 310 -28.25 -6.31 63.33
CA VAL A 310 -29.28 -5.53 64.03
C VAL A 310 -30.41 -6.46 64.50
N ALA A 311 -30.95 -7.32 63.63
CA ALA A 311 -32.02 -8.26 64.00
C ALA A 311 -31.60 -9.23 65.12
N VAL A 312 -30.33 -9.68 65.15
CA VAL A 312 -29.78 -10.48 66.26
C VAL A 312 -29.71 -9.68 67.56
N LEU A 313 -29.27 -8.42 67.52
CA LEU A 313 -29.19 -7.55 68.70
C LEU A 313 -30.58 -7.14 69.22
N GLU A 314 -31.54 -6.90 68.33
CA GLU A 314 -32.95 -6.66 68.66
C GLU A 314 -33.57 -7.88 69.36
N GLN A 315 -33.26 -9.10 68.91
CA GLN A 315 -33.70 -10.34 69.56
C GLN A 315 -33.01 -10.52 70.92
N GLU A 316 -31.71 -10.25 71.05
CA GLU A 316 -31.02 -10.24 72.35
C GLU A 316 -31.64 -9.27 73.36
N ILE A 317 -32.08 -8.09 72.91
CA ILE A 317 -32.79 -7.11 73.76
C ILE A 317 -34.14 -7.69 74.20
N LYS A 318 -34.91 -8.27 73.26
CA LYS A 318 -36.20 -8.93 73.52
C LYS A 318 -36.12 -10.05 74.55
N ASP A 319 -35.04 -10.82 74.53
CA ASP A 319 -34.83 -11.92 75.47
C ASP A 319 -34.34 -11.43 76.84
N LYS A 320 -33.60 -10.32 76.88
CA LYS A 320 -33.24 -9.60 78.12
C LYS A 320 -34.46 -8.93 78.76
N ASP A 321 -35.36 -8.32 77.99
CA ASP A 321 -36.61 -7.75 78.49
C ASP A 321 -37.51 -8.84 79.11
N GLN A 322 -37.66 -9.99 78.45
CA GLN A 322 -38.36 -11.15 79.04
C GLN A 322 -37.69 -11.66 80.33
N LEU A 323 -36.36 -11.58 80.45
CA LEU A 323 -35.66 -11.91 81.69
C LEU A 323 -35.97 -10.89 82.79
N VAL A 324 -36.00 -9.60 82.48
CA VAL A 324 -36.35 -8.51 83.40
C VAL A 324 -37.79 -8.65 83.90
N VAL A 325 -38.75 -8.97 83.03
CA VAL A 325 -40.16 -9.22 83.42
C VAL A 325 -40.24 -10.36 84.44
N ARG A 326 -39.68 -11.54 84.15
CA ARG A 326 -39.67 -12.69 85.10
C ARG A 326 -38.96 -12.35 86.41
N THR A 327 -37.90 -11.54 86.37
CA THR A 327 -37.16 -11.13 87.57
C THR A 327 -37.99 -10.17 88.43
N LYS A 328 -38.82 -9.32 87.79
CA LYS A 328 -39.76 -8.43 88.48
C LYS A 328 -40.91 -9.18 89.12
N GLU A 329 -41.52 -10.15 88.42
CA GLU A 329 -42.60 -10.99 88.96
C GLU A 329 -42.19 -11.71 90.27
N VAL A 330 -40.93 -12.18 90.35
CA VAL A 330 -40.37 -12.80 91.56
C VAL A 330 -40.10 -11.77 92.68
N LEU A 331 -39.77 -10.52 92.33
CA LEU A 331 -39.58 -9.44 93.31
C LEU A 331 -40.92 -9.00 93.91
N ASP A 332 -41.95 -8.81 93.08
CA ASP A 332 -43.28 -8.40 93.53
C ASP A 332 -43.90 -9.49 94.46
N ALA A 333 -43.76 -10.77 94.11
CA ALA A 333 -44.22 -11.89 94.95
C ALA A 333 -43.46 -12.04 96.29
N THR A 334 -42.18 -11.63 96.36
CA THR A 334 -41.42 -11.62 97.63
C THR A 334 -41.73 -10.39 98.48
N GLN A 335 -42.16 -9.29 97.86
CA GLN A 335 -42.66 -8.10 98.56
C GLN A 335 -44.03 -8.34 99.21
N GLU A 336 -44.94 -9.12 98.61
CA GLU A 336 -46.22 -9.47 99.25
C GLU A 336 -46.04 -10.32 100.52
N GLN A 337 -45.12 -11.30 100.51
CA GLN A 337 -44.82 -12.10 101.71
C GLN A 337 -44.25 -11.26 102.85
N LYS A 338 -43.56 -10.16 102.55
CA LYS A 338 -43.04 -9.21 103.56
C LYS A 338 -44.17 -8.49 104.30
N VAL A 339 -45.17 -7.98 103.58
CA VAL A 339 -46.32 -7.23 104.16
C VAL A 339 -47.11 -8.08 105.16
N ILE A 340 -47.35 -9.36 104.83
CA ILE A 340 -48.10 -10.29 105.69
C ILE A 340 -47.36 -10.57 107.02
N LEU A 341 -46.02 -10.56 107.01
CA LEU A 341 -45.19 -10.73 108.21
C LEU A 341 -45.12 -9.43 109.05
N GLU A 342 -45.17 -8.26 108.41
CA GLU A 342 -45.20 -6.97 109.10
C GLU A 342 -46.53 -6.78 109.86
N GLU A 343 -47.68 -7.03 109.24
CA GLU A 343 -48.99 -7.03 109.92
C GLU A 343 -49.07 -7.99 111.12
N SER A 344 -48.46 -9.17 111.00
CA SER A 344 -48.41 -10.20 112.06
C SER A 344 -47.61 -9.74 113.28
N THR A 345 -46.62 -8.87 113.05
CA THR A 345 -45.75 -8.32 114.09
C THR A 345 -46.40 -7.13 114.79
N GLU A 346 -47.01 -6.22 114.03
CA GLU A 346 -47.72 -5.04 114.55
C GLU A 346 -48.90 -5.43 115.47
N LYS A 347 -49.66 -6.46 115.11
CA LYS A 347 -50.75 -7.00 115.95
C LYS A 347 -50.25 -7.48 117.31
N LYS A 348 -49.04 -8.06 117.40
CA LYS A 348 -48.43 -8.48 118.67
C LYS A 348 -47.89 -7.29 119.47
N GLN A 349 -47.28 -6.31 118.82
CA GLN A 349 -46.81 -5.07 119.46
C GLN A 349 -47.98 -4.34 120.18
N SER A 350 -49.14 -4.23 119.52
CA SER A 350 -50.34 -3.58 120.06
C SER A 350 -50.95 -4.23 121.32
N HIS A 351 -50.52 -5.45 121.66
CA HIS A 351 -50.94 -6.17 122.86
C HIS A 351 -49.98 -5.95 124.03
N ILE A 352 -48.68 -5.77 123.75
CA ILE A 352 -47.64 -5.49 124.75
C ILE A 352 -47.79 -4.06 125.28
N GLU A 353 -48.07 -3.07 124.42
CA GLU A 353 -48.27 -1.67 124.85
C GLU A 353 -49.43 -1.50 125.83
N LYS A 354 -50.48 -2.32 125.72
CA LYS A 354 -51.63 -2.33 126.65
C LYS A 354 -51.28 -2.89 128.03
N LEU A 355 -50.30 -3.80 128.10
CA LEU A 355 -49.75 -4.31 129.36
C LEU A 355 -48.75 -3.32 129.98
N GLU A 356 -47.97 -2.59 129.17
CA GLU A 356 -47.06 -1.56 129.71
C GLU A 356 -47.77 -0.31 130.22
N THR A 357 -48.80 0.17 129.51
CA THR A 357 -49.53 1.40 129.90
C THR A 357 -50.30 1.24 131.21
N THR A 358 -50.79 0.03 131.52
CA THR A 358 -51.47 -0.29 132.78
C THR A 358 -50.50 -0.46 133.96
N ILE A 359 -49.27 -0.92 133.73
CA ILE A 359 -48.22 -1.00 134.77
C ILE A 359 -47.63 0.39 135.08
N LYS A 360 -47.47 1.25 134.07
CA LYS A 360 -46.91 2.61 134.22
C LYS A 360 -47.79 3.56 135.05
N SER A 361 -49.11 3.41 135.03
CA SER A 361 -50.02 4.26 135.83
C SER A 361 -50.03 3.90 137.32
N LEU A 362 -50.15 2.62 137.68
CA LEU A 362 -50.14 2.14 139.07
C LEU A 362 -48.81 2.43 139.79
N SER A 363 -47.69 2.48 139.05
CA SER A 363 -46.39 2.89 139.59
C SER A 363 -46.34 4.37 140.02
N ALA A 364 -47.20 5.24 139.47
CA ALA A 364 -47.15 6.68 139.75
C ALA A 364 -47.87 7.05 141.05
N GLU A 365 -48.99 6.39 141.37
CA GLU A 365 -49.72 6.63 142.62
C GLU A 365 -48.94 6.17 143.86
N LEU A 366 -48.16 5.08 143.72
CA LEU A 366 -47.22 4.60 144.73
C LEU A 366 -46.19 5.66 145.17
N LEU A 367 -45.83 6.62 144.32
CA LEU A 367 -44.87 7.66 144.68
C LEU A 367 -45.48 8.82 145.47
N LYS A 368 -46.74 9.20 145.22
CA LYS A 368 -47.41 10.27 146.00
C LYS A 368 -47.93 9.80 147.37
N ALA A 369 -48.37 8.54 147.50
CA ALA A 369 -48.79 8.01 148.79
C ALA A 369 -47.64 7.93 149.81
N ASN A 370 -46.41 7.65 149.33
CA ASN A 370 -45.23 7.46 150.19
C ASN A 370 -44.71 8.75 150.85
N GLU A 371 -44.96 9.95 150.29
CA GLU A 371 -44.65 11.21 151.00
C GLU A 371 -45.63 11.50 152.13
N ILE A 372 -46.93 11.20 151.93
CA ILE A 372 -47.97 11.43 152.93
C ILE A 372 -47.83 10.44 154.11
N ILE A 373 -47.50 9.18 153.83
CA ILE A 373 -47.24 8.19 154.90
C ILE A 373 -45.89 8.44 155.60
N LYS A 374 -44.90 9.09 154.97
CA LYS A 374 -43.71 9.60 155.69
C LYS A 374 -44.06 10.61 156.78
N LYS A 375 -45.16 11.36 156.67
CA LYS A 375 -45.71 12.20 157.76
C LYS A 375 -46.29 11.35 158.89
N LEU A 376 -47.11 10.34 158.57
CA LEU A 376 -47.67 9.41 159.56
C LEU A 376 -46.60 8.53 160.24
N GLN A 377 -45.45 8.29 159.59
CA GLN A 377 -44.27 7.68 160.22
C GLN A 377 -43.56 8.60 161.23
N GLY A 378 -43.88 9.89 161.26
CA GLY A 378 -43.57 10.80 162.38
C GLY A 378 -44.44 10.46 163.59
N ASP A 379 -45.76 10.53 163.43
CA ASP A 379 -46.73 10.32 164.52
C ASP A 379 -46.66 8.90 165.11
N LEU A 380 -46.49 7.89 164.26
CA LEU A 380 -46.33 6.50 164.72
C LEU A 380 -44.94 6.23 165.32
N LYS A 381 -43.93 7.09 165.14
CA LYS A 381 -42.68 7.01 165.94
C LYS A 381 -42.96 7.38 167.40
N THR A 382 -43.84 8.35 167.62
CA THR A 382 -44.36 8.76 168.93
C THR A 382 -45.29 7.71 169.54
N LEU A 383 -46.00 6.93 168.71
CA LEU A 383 -46.80 5.79 169.17
C LEU A 383 -45.97 4.51 169.40
N MET A 384 -44.88 4.30 168.67
CA MET A 384 -43.96 3.16 168.82
C MET A 384 -43.29 3.14 170.21
N SER A 385 -43.06 4.32 170.79
CA SER A 385 -42.60 4.48 172.18
C SER A 385 -43.68 4.20 173.23
N LYS A 386 -44.98 4.23 172.86
CA LYS A 386 -46.10 3.82 173.74
C LYS A 386 -46.52 2.35 173.55
N LEU A 387 -46.52 1.82 172.32
CA LEU A 387 -46.98 0.44 172.07
C LEU A 387 -45.91 -0.62 172.34
N LYS A 388 -44.60 -0.29 172.37
CA LYS A 388 -43.59 -1.25 172.87
C LYS A 388 -43.83 -1.67 174.33
N LEU A 389 -44.44 -0.81 175.14
CA LEU A 389 -44.92 -1.14 176.48
C LEU A 389 -46.13 -2.11 176.45
N LYS A 390 -47.00 -1.99 175.44
CA LYS A 390 -48.15 -2.90 175.25
C LYS A 390 -47.76 -4.24 174.63
N ASN A 391 -46.71 -4.29 173.82
CA ASN A 391 -46.20 -5.51 173.18
C ASN A 391 -45.69 -6.53 174.22
N THR A 392 -45.07 -6.05 175.31
CA THR A 392 -44.72 -6.89 176.46
C THR A 392 -45.98 -7.36 177.22
N VAL A 393 -46.96 -6.47 177.40
CA VAL A 393 -48.20 -6.78 178.13
C VAL A 393 -49.06 -7.81 177.40
N THR A 394 -49.27 -7.71 176.08
CA THR A 394 -50.14 -8.66 175.35
C THR A 394 -49.53 -10.05 175.24
N ILE A 395 -48.22 -10.18 175.02
CA ILE A 395 -47.55 -11.49 174.98
C ILE A 395 -47.52 -12.13 176.39
N GLN A 396 -47.42 -11.33 177.46
CA GLN A 396 -47.65 -11.84 178.81
C GLN A 396 -49.12 -12.15 179.08
N GLN A 397 -50.08 -11.40 178.51
CA GLN A 397 -51.51 -11.61 178.73
C GLN A 397 -52.12 -12.75 177.94
N GLU A 398 -51.63 -13.14 176.76
CA GLU A 398 -52.08 -14.39 176.12
C GLU A 398 -51.50 -15.64 176.81
N LYS A 399 -50.27 -15.54 177.34
CA LYS A 399 -49.71 -16.59 178.21
C LYS A 399 -50.47 -16.67 179.55
N LEU A 400 -50.84 -15.53 180.12
CA LEU A 400 -51.65 -15.45 181.34
C LEU A 400 -53.13 -15.75 181.07
N LEU A 401 -53.62 -15.62 179.83
CA LEU A 401 -54.92 -16.15 179.36
C LEU A 401 -54.87 -17.67 179.26
N ALA A 402 -53.83 -18.29 178.71
CA ALA A 402 -53.70 -19.75 178.76
C ALA A 402 -53.76 -20.27 180.21
N GLU A 403 -53.04 -19.63 181.14
CA GLU A 403 -53.12 -19.93 182.58
C GLU A 403 -54.44 -19.44 183.25
N LYS A 404 -55.22 -18.55 182.63
CA LYS A 404 -56.53 -18.10 183.14
C LYS A 404 -57.65 -18.97 182.62
N GLU A 405 -57.63 -19.44 181.38
CA GLU A 405 -58.52 -20.49 180.84
C GLU A 405 -58.34 -21.77 181.66
N GLU A 406 -57.10 -22.16 181.97
CA GLU A 406 -56.83 -23.32 182.84
C GLU A 406 -57.39 -23.13 184.26
N ARG A 407 -57.19 -21.95 184.87
CA ARG A 407 -57.79 -21.64 186.18
C ARG A 407 -59.31 -21.46 186.12
N LEU A 408 -59.86 -20.93 185.03
CA LEU A 408 -61.27 -20.56 184.91
C LEU A 408 -62.11 -21.76 184.47
N GLN A 409 -61.58 -22.75 183.74
CA GLN A 409 -62.20 -24.07 183.59
C GLN A 409 -61.78 -25.11 184.65
N LYS A 410 -60.84 -24.78 185.54
CA LYS A 410 -60.79 -25.42 186.86
C LYS A 410 -61.95 -24.89 187.73
N GLN A 411 -62.11 -23.57 187.80
CA GLN A 411 -63.26 -22.95 188.45
C GLN A 411 -64.60 -23.22 187.74
N GLN A 412 -64.63 -23.59 186.45
CA GLN A 412 -65.87 -23.99 185.76
C GLN A 412 -66.16 -25.49 185.89
N ARG A 413 -65.20 -26.32 186.32
CA ARG A 413 -65.51 -27.63 186.92
C ARG A 413 -66.17 -27.44 188.28
N GLU A 414 -65.59 -26.60 189.12
CA GLU A 414 -66.20 -26.21 190.41
C GLU A 414 -67.59 -25.54 190.21
N LEU A 415 -67.75 -24.70 189.17
CA LEU A 415 -69.04 -24.10 188.77
C LEU A 415 -69.98 -25.08 188.06
N GLN A 416 -69.50 -26.19 187.50
CA GLN A 416 -70.35 -27.30 187.05
C GLN A 416 -70.73 -28.23 188.19
N GLU A 417 -69.95 -28.33 189.26
CA GLU A 417 -70.32 -29.07 190.47
C GLU A 417 -71.36 -28.28 191.27
N THR A 418 -71.15 -26.97 191.49
CA THR A 418 -72.22 -26.08 192.01
C THR A 418 -73.33 -25.83 191.00
N GLY A 419 -73.06 -25.95 189.70
CA GLY A 419 -74.04 -25.86 188.62
C GLY A 419 -74.90 -27.11 188.51
N GLN A 420 -74.37 -28.30 188.82
CA GLN A 420 -75.13 -29.51 189.05
C GLN A 420 -75.94 -29.39 190.34
N SER A 421 -75.43 -28.71 191.39
CA SER A 421 -76.22 -28.38 192.57
C SER A 421 -77.38 -27.42 192.25
N LEU A 422 -77.13 -26.38 191.45
CA LEU A 422 -78.15 -25.43 191.01
C LEU A 422 -79.13 -26.07 190.02
N GLN A 423 -78.69 -26.94 189.11
CA GLN A 423 -79.60 -27.69 188.22
C GLN A 423 -80.29 -28.87 188.90
N MET A 424 -79.80 -29.38 190.04
CA MET A 424 -80.62 -30.20 190.94
C MET A 424 -81.74 -29.36 191.59
N LYS A 425 -81.56 -28.03 191.72
CA LYS A 425 -82.62 -27.07 192.07
C LYS A 425 -83.44 -26.56 190.87
N GLU A 426 -82.92 -26.50 189.65
CA GLU A 426 -83.75 -26.30 188.44
C GLU A 426 -84.51 -27.58 188.10
N GLN A 427 -84.04 -28.76 188.51
CA GLN A 427 -84.82 -29.99 188.62
C GLN A 427 -85.80 -29.99 189.81
N GLU A 428 -85.90 -28.91 190.59
CA GLU A 428 -87.07 -28.61 191.43
C GLU A 428 -87.94 -27.51 190.77
N VAL A 429 -87.35 -26.44 190.22
CA VAL A 429 -88.11 -25.35 189.55
C VAL A 429 -88.84 -25.83 188.30
N CYS A 430 -88.19 -26.56 187.39
CA CYS A 430 -88.86 -27.23 186.27
C CYS A 430 -89.75 -28.40 186.72
N LYS A 431 -89.57 -28.96 187.94
CA LYS A 431 -90.55 -29.87 188.57
C LYS A 431 -91.68 -29.14 189.33
N LEU A 432 -91.72 -27.81 189.26
CA LEU A 432 -92.83 -26.98 189.72
C LEU A 432 -93.48 -26.22 188.55
N GLN A 433 -92.74 -25.92 187.48
CA GLN A 433 -93.28 -25.59 186.16
C GLN A 433 -93.89 -26.83 185.45
N GLU A 434 -93.41 -28.04 185.77
CA GLU A 434 -94.05 -29.34 185.50
C GLU A 434 -95.56 -29.28 185.69
N GLN A 435 -96.00 -28.76 186.83
CA GLN A 435 -97.40 -28.71 187.25
C GLN A 435 -98.16 -27.53 186.64
N LEU A 436 -97.47 -26.62 185.95
CA LEU A 436 -98.05 -25.47 185.23
C LEU A 436 -98.28 -25.79 183.74
N GLU A 437 -97.30 -26.35 183.03
CA GLU A 437 -97.52 -26.73 181.62
C GLU A 437 -98.38 -28.01 181.52
N THR A 438 -98.25 -28.95 182.45
CA THR A 438 -99.20 -30.10 182.50
C THR A 438 -100.60 -29.70 183.00
N THR A 439 -100.83 -28.47 183.48
CA THR A 439 -102.18 -27.91 183.66
C THR A 439 -102.63 -27.04 182.48
N ILE A 440 -101.72 -26.39 181.73
CA ILE A 440 -102.05 -25.72 180.45
C ILE A 440 -102.39 -26.75 179.36
N GLN A 441 -101.61 -27.81 179.18
CA GLN A 441 -101.93 -28.87 178.21
C GLN A 441 -103.24 -29.58 178.60
N LYS A 442 -103.49 -29.84 179.89
CA LYS A 442 -104.79 -30.38 180.37
C LYS A 442 -105.94 -29.36 180.31
N LEU A 443 -105.65 -28.08 180.11
CA LEU A 443 -106.65 -27.03 179.83
C LEU A 443 -106.92 -26.90 178.33
N GLU A 444 -105.97 -27.23 177.45
CA GLU A 444 -106.20 -27.30 176.00
C GLU A 444 -106.82 -28.66 175.58
N GLU A 445 -106.44 -29.76 176.25
CA GLU A 445 -107.21 -31.01 176.33
C GLU A 445 -108.57 -30.83 177.02
N SER A 446 -108.87 -29.65 177.57
CA SER A 446 -110.22 -29.26 178.01
C SER A 446 -110.92 -28.36 176.99
N LYS A 447 -110.22 -27.43 176.32
CA LYS A 447 -110.80 -26.52 175.31
C LYS A 447 -111.00 -27.13 173.92
N GLN A 448 -110.03 -27.84 173.37
CA GLN A 448 -110.20 -28.57 172.10
C GLN A 448 -110.98 -29.88 172.30
N LEU A 449 -111.00 -30.47 173.49
CA LEU A 449 -111.88 -31.61 173.81
C LEU A 449 -113.31 -31.16 174.19
N LEU A 450 -113.53 -29.87 174.50
CA LEU A 450 -114.84 -29.23 174.35
C LEU A 450 -115.13 -28.78 172.91
N LYS A 451 -114.18 -28.88 171.97
CA LYS A 451 -114.42 -28.77 170.53
C LYS A 451 -114.50 -30.12 169.78
N THR A 452 -114.25 -31.26 170.43
CA THR A 452 -114.75 -32.57 169.93
C THR A 452 -116.28 -32.64 169.86
N ASN A 453 -117.00 -31.73 170.56
CA ASN A 453 -118.46 -31.74 170.62
C ASN A 453 -119.18 -31.04 169.45
N GLU A 454 -118.49 -30.26 168.59
CA GLU A 454 -119.17 -29.49 167.52
C GLU A 454 -118.89 -30.01 166.09
N ASN A 455 -117.71 -30.61 165.82
CA ASN A 455 -117.38 -31.08 164.46
C ASN A 455 -117.51 -32.60 164.22
N VAL A 456 -117.85 -33.37 165.25
CA VAL A 456 -118.50 -34.70 165.05
C VAL A 456 -119.93 -34.54 164.50
N ILE A 457 -120.45 -33.31 164.41
CA ILE A 457 -121.67 -32.97 163.67
C ILE A 457 -121.40 -32.79 162.16
N THR A 458 -120.24 -32.26 161.74
CA THR A 458 -120.07 -31.68 160.39
C THR A 458 -119.22 -32.47 159.40
N TRP A 459 -118.05 -33.03 159.78
CA TRP A 459 -117.37 -34.16 159.10
C TRP A 459 -116.06 -34.52 159.86
N LEU A 460 -115.90 -35.69 160.51
CA LEU A 460 -115.76 -37.01 159.86
C LEU A 460 -116.51 -37.04 158.53
N ASN A 461 -115.81 -36.81 157.43
CA ASN A 461 -114.86 -37.79 156.89
C ASN A 461 -113.45 -37.23 156.48
N LYS A 462 -112.38 -37.79 157.11
CA LYS A 462 -110.98 -38.08 156.60
C LYS A 462 -109.79 -37.05 156.74
N GLN A 463 -108.55 -37.58 156.99
CA GLN A 463 -107.22 -36.86 157.13
C GLN A 463 -105.95 -37.82 157.09
N LEU A 464 -104.71 -37.35 157.42
CA LEU A 464 -103.29 -37.85 157.23
C LEU A 464 -102.60 -38.62 158.43
N ASN A 465 -101.31 -39.12 158.37
CA ASN A 465 -100.23 -39.31 159.47
C ASN A 465 -98.94 -40.21 159.13
N GLU A 466 -97.65 -39.97 159.61
CA GLU A 466 -96.37 -40.84 159.47
C GLU A 466 -95.02 -40.50 160.28
N ILE A 467 -93.81 -41.19 160.13
CA ILE A 467 -92.50 -41.17 160.95
C ILE A 467 -91.12 -41.57 160.19
N GLN A 468 -89.82 -41.96 160.56
CA GLN A 468 -88.76 -42.07 161.67
C GLN A 468 -87.24 -42.40 161.15
N MET A 469 -86.07 -42.22 161.89
CA MET A 469 -84.62 -42.61 161.48
C MET A 469 -83.40 -42.65 162.53
N ALA A 470 -82.32 -43.52 162.46
CA ALA A 470 -81.18 -43.67 163.49
C ALA A 470 -79.64 -43.98 163.08
N LYS A 471 -78.57 -43.71 163.93
CA LYS A 471 -77.04 -43.70 163.65
C LYS A 471 -76.01 -43.78 164.89
N LYS A 472 -74.68 -44.24 164.82
CA LYS A 472 -73.51 -44.09 165.84
C LYS A 472 -72.03 -44.58 165.43
N LEU A 473 -70.87 -44.18 166.08
CA LEU A 473 -69.42 -44.76 165.97
C LEU A 473 -68.37 -44.45 167.16
N GLU A 474 -67.04 -44.88 167.17
CA GLU A 474 -65.88 -44.72 168.19
C GLU A 474 -64.44 -45.27 167.69
N THR A 475 -63.18 -45.42 168.28
CA THR A 475 -62.26 -45.08 169.49
C THR A 475 -60.71 -45.54 169.28
N SER A 476 -59.63 -45.28 170.11
CA SER A 476 -58.12 -45.45 169.80
C SER A 476 -57.02 -45.89 170.91
N SER A 477 -55.65 -45.94 170.65
CA SER A 477 -54.48 -46.51 171.48
C SER A 477 -53.47 -45.53 172.19
N SER A 478 -52.71 -45.92 173.26
CA SER A 478 -51.74 -45.01 174.00
C SER A 478 -50.42 -45.61 174.66
N PRO A 479 -50.02 -45.50 175.98
CA PRO A 479 -48.66 -45.00 176.40
C PRO A 479 -47.85 -45.83 177.48
N HIS A 480 -46.75 -45.30 178.08
CA HIS A 480 -46.09 -45.88 179.29
C HIS A 480 -45.54 -44.97 180.42
N GLY A 481 -45.96 -45.29 181.66
CA GLY A 481 -45.65 -44.70 182.99
C GLY A 481 -46.58 -45.33 184.06
N GLY A 482 -46.46 -45.19 185.40
CA GLY A 482 -45.53 -44.46 186.28
C GLY A 482 -45.81 -44.80 187.78
N GLY A 483 -45.20 -44.11 188.75
CA GLY A 483 -45.45 -44.30 190.21
C GLY A 483 -46.58 -43.39 190.74
N ARG A 484 -47.60 -43.83 191.52
CA ARG A 484 -47.67 -44.53 192.84
C ARG A 484 -47.57 -43.57 194.06
N THR A 485 -48.40 -43.63 195.11
CA THR A 485 -49.48 -44.58 195.51
C THR A 485 -50.48 -43.98 196.52
N GLY A 486 -51.77 -44.38 196.49
CA GLY A 486 -52.70 -44.33 197.63
C GLY A 486 -54.18 -44.05 197.29
N THR A 487 -55.11 -45.01 197.54
CA THR A 487 -56.58 -45.02 197.19
C THR A 487 -56.89 -45.23 195.67
N SER A 488 -57.94 -45.90 195.15
CA SER A 488 -59.15 -46.65 195.64
C SER A 488 -60.42 -45.84 196.02
N PRO A 489 -61.68 -46.34 195.89
CA PRO A 489 -62.15 -47.66 195.40
C PRO A 489 -63.24 -47.72 194.26
N GLN A 490 -63.21 -48.81 193.45
CA GLN A 490 -64.32 -49.59 192.80
C GLN A 490 -65.16 -49.13 191.52
N GLY A 491 -65.03 -49.80 190.32
CA GLY A 491 -66.12 -49.99 189.27
C GLY A 491 -65.97 -50.00 187.66
N MET A 492 -65.59 -51.12 186.96
CA MET A 492 -65.93 -51.72 185.57
C MET A 492 -66.06 -51.04 184.06
N VAL A 493 -64.98 -50.88 183.16
CA VAL A 493 -64.66 -51.12 181.60
C VAL A 493 -65.24 -50.41 180.22
N ARG A 494 -64.50 -50.24 179.01
CA ARG A 494 -64.91 -50.03 177.48
C ARG A 494 -63.85 -49.80 176.24
N LEU A 495 -64.15 -49.84 174.86
CA LEU A 495 -63.29 -49.74 173.52
C LEU A 495 -64.06 -49.48 172.09
N PHE A 496 -63.69 -49.33 170.72
CA PHE A 496 -62.53 -49.16 169.66
C PHE A 496 -62.87 -48.94 168.05
N PHE A 497 -62.00 -48.29 167.16
CA PHE A 497 -61.50 -48.26 165.66
C PHE A 497 -62.21 -48.21 164.17
N ASN A 498 -61.59 -47.57 163.07
CA ASN A 498 -61.28 -48.02 161.58
C ASN A 498 -61.50 -47.17 160.16
N TYR A 499 -60.62 -47.33 159.07
CA TYR A 499 -60.62 -47.32 157.48
C TYR A 499 -60.79 -46.16 156.32
N LEU A 500 -60.08 -46.16 155.09
CA LEU A 500 -60.34 -45.50 153.68
C LEU A 500 -59.37 -45.76 152.37
N LEU A 501 -59.55 -45.19 151.09
CA LEU A 501 -58.86 -45.36 149.69
C LEU A 501 -58.96 -44.14 148.58
N ILE A 502 -58.11 -43.92 147.45
CA ILE A 502 -58.25 -43.17 146.03
C ILE A 502 -57.28 -41.92 145.41
N SER A 503 -57.27 -41.37 144.08
CA SER A 503 -56.11 -41.03 142.96
C SER A 503 -55.97 -39.82 141.77
N SER A 504 -54.96 -39.75 140.68
CA SER A 504 -54.74 -38.97 139.22
C SER A 504 -53.36 -38.88 138.15
N GLY A 505 -53.24 -38.52 136.74
CA GLY A 505 -52.03 -37.94 135.74
C GLY A 505 -51.61 -38.18 134.07
N ASP A 506 -50.88 -37.31 133.14
CA ASP A 506 -50.51 -37.35 131.51
C ASP A 506 -49.32 -36.50 130.57
N ASN A 507 -48.86 -36.67 129.17
CA ASN A 507 -47.91 -35.79 128.12
C ASN A 507 -47.36 -36.09 126.49
N PHE A 508 -46.71 -35.21 125.50
CA PHE A 508 -46.06 -35.43 123.99
C PHE A 508 -45.31 -34.33 122.84
N GLY A 509 -44.53 -34.60 121.63
CA GLY A 509 -44.13 -33.73 120.25
C GLY A 509 -42.76 -33.70 119.20
N LEU A 510 -42.60 -33.31 117.78
CA LEU A 510 -41.32 -32.99 116.77
C LEU A 510 -41.25 -32.65 115.06
N GLU A 511 -40.11 -32.29 114.21
CA GLU A 511 -39.67 -32.31 112.59
C GLU A 511 -38.42 -31.55 111.64
N PRO A 512 -38.35 -30.99 110.27
CA PRO A 512 -37.29 -31.14 109.02
C PRO A 512 -36.90 -30.00 107.76
N LYS A 513 -36.28 -29.88 106.41
CA LYS A 513 -35.49 -30.41 105.04
C LYS A 513 -34.88 -29.41 103.77
N TYR A 514 -33.99 -29.67 102.63
CA TYR A 514 -33.47 -28.78 101.33
C TYR A 514 -32.50 -29.22 99.95
N PHE A 515 -32.20 -28.50 98.71
CA PHE A 515 -31.23 -28.80 97.38
C PHE A 515 -30.80 -27.80 96.03
N LYS A 516 -29.87 -28.02 94.91
CA LYS A 516 -29.43 -27.28 93.48
C LYS A 516 -28.26 -27.87 92.35
N LYS A 517 -27.58 -27.54 91.09
CA LYS A 517 -27.25 -26.64 89.73
C LYS A 517 -26.09 -27.20 88.57
N LYS A 518 -25.49 -26.89 87.25
CA LYS A 518 -25.46 -26.26 85.72
C LYS A 518 -24.19 -26.57 84.60
N ASP A 519 -24.03 -26.10 83.24
CA ASP A 519 -23.19 -26.49 81.88
C ASP A 519 -22.52 -25.49 80.65
N ASP A 520 -21.78 -25.84 79.43
CA ASP A 520 -21.06 -25.01 78.20
C ASP A 520 -20.41 -25.59 76.70
N SER A 521 -19.86 -24.88 75.53
CA SER A 521 -19.15 -25.33 74.11
C SER A 521 -18.54 -24.41 72.79
N ILE A 522 -17.73 -24.82 71.62
CA ILE A 522 -17.08 -24.00 70.34
C ILE A 522 -16.35 -24.60 68.89
N PRO A 523 -16.02 -23.92 67.63
CA PRO A 523 -15.42 -24.39 66.17
C PRO A 523 -14.45 -23.57 65.00
N LEU A 524 -13.95 -24.02 63.71
CA LEU A 524 -13.11 -23.34 62.45
C LEU A 524 -12.78 -24.11 60.96
N ARG A 525 -12.08 -23.90 59.68
CA ARG A 525 -11.26 -22.99 58.60
C ARG A 525 -10.84 -23.51 57.00
N GLY A 526 -10.13 -22.85 55.92
CA GLY A 526 -9.72 -23.28 54.38
C GLY A 526 -8.63 -22.58 53.26
N LEU A 527 -8.35 -22.93 51.87
CA LEU A 527 -7.29 -22.39 50.74
C LEU A 527 -7.24 -22.71 49.05
N SER A 528 -6.29 -22.26 48.04
CA SER A 528 -6.16 -22.47 46.42
C SER A 528 -4.85 -22.11 45.38
N GLN A 529 -4.74 -22.28 43.94
CA GLN A 529 -3.60 -22.01 42.80
C GLN A 529 -3.89 -22.06 41.12
N ASN A 530 -3.20 -21.99 39.84
CA ASN A 530 -1.90 -21.77 38.88
C ASN A 530 -2.14 -21.59 37.20
N ALA A 531 -1.44 -21.53 35.92
CA ALA A 531 -0.14 -21.56 34.95
C ALA A 531 -0.31 -21.09 33.32
N LEU A 532 0.38 -21.06 32.05
CA LEU A 532 1.66 -21.25 31.05
C LEU A 532 1.53 -20.67 29.45
N ASN A 533 2.21 -20.63 28.17
CA ASN A 533 3.45 -20.92 27.15
C ASN A 533 3.47 -20.08 25.66
N SER A 534 4.14 -20.03 24.37
CA SER A 534 5.17 -20.54 23.22
C SER A 534 5.47 -19.51 21.91
N GLU A 535 6.09 -19.45 20.60
CA GLU A 535 6.96 -20.04 19.36
C GLU A 535 7.32 -19.01 18.06
N TYR A 536 7.91 -18.97 16.74
CA TYR A 536 8.66 -19.62 15.45
C TYR A 536 9.37 -18.57 14.30
N LEU A 537 9.89 -18.53 12.95
CA LEU A 537 10.22 -19.20 11.51
C LEU A 537 11.27 -18.48 10.35
N LYS A 538 11.44 -18.72 8.93
CA LYS A 538 12.58 -18.30 7.83
C LYS A 538 12.44 -18.18 6.14
N ALA A 539 13.44 -17.79 5.17
CA ALA A 539 13.43 -17.52 3.56
C ALA A 539 14.73 -17.49 2.45
N TYR A 540 14.73 -17.19 1.03
CA TYR A 540 15.87 -17.27 -0.14
C TYR A 540 15.84 -16.58 -1.71
N LEU A 541 16.88 -16.55 -2.72
CA LEU A 541 17.07 -15.87 -4.21
C LEU A 541 18.20 -16.41 -5.37
N SER A 542 18.74 -16.04 -6.68
CA SER A 542 18.77 -15.13 -8.03
C SER A 542 19.82 -15.41 -9.36
N THR A 543 19.88 -14.81 -10.69
CA THR A 543 20.99 -14.68 -11.91
C THR A 543 20.62 -14.30 -13.53
N LYS A 544 21.27 -14.13 -14.83
CA LYS A 544 22.59 -14.07 -15.79
C LYS A 544 22.60 -13.66 -17.46
N ALA A 545 23.76 -13.40 -18.31
CA ALA A 545 24.18 -13.34 -19.88
C ALA A 545 24.18 -12.10 -21.01
N GLN A 546 24.77 -12.14 -22.30
CA GLN A 546 25.21 -10.98 -23.28
C GLN A 546 24.81 -10.96 -24.88
N PRO A 547 25.34 -10.15 -25.92
CA PRO A 547 24.55 -9.13 -26.73
C PRO A 547 24.56 -9.05 -28.33
N SER A 548 23.72 -8.13 -28.91
CA SER A 548 23.72 -7.51 -30.30
C SER A 548 23.17 -8.39 -31.49
N PRO A 549 22.87 -7.93 -32.75
CA PRO A 549 23.52 -6.87 -33.59
C PRO A 549 22.66 -6.05 -34.63
N LYS A 550 23.37 -5.27 -35.49
CA LYS A 550 23.06 -4.78 -36.87
C LYS A 550 22.73 -3.29 -37.11
N ALA A 551 23.51 -2.69 -38.03
CA ALA A 551 23.23 -1.48 -38.82
C ALA A 551 23.41 -1.80 -40.32
N ALA A 552 22.96 -0.92 -41.23
CA ALA A 552 22.75 -1.24 -42.64
C ALA A 552 23.94 -0.98 -43.59
N VAL A 553 23.87 -1.58 -44.78
CA VAL A 553 24.85 -1.49 -45.89
C VAL A 553 24.62 -0.22 -46.72
N THR A 554 25.69 0.34 -47.29
CA THR A 554 25.62 1.38 -48.34
C THR A 554 26.39 0.91 -49.58
N THR A 555 25.84 1.13 -50.77
CA THR A 555 26.41 0.69 -52.05
C THR A 555 27.33 1.75 -52.66
N ALA A 556 28.36 1.30 -53.39
CA ALA A 556 29.26 2.16 -54.17
C ALA A 556 29.09 1.90 -55.67
N SER A 557 29.29 2.93 -56.49
CA SER A 557 29.18 2.86 -57.95
C SER A 557 30.24 3.75 -58.62
N ALA A 558 31.07 3.14 -59.47
CA ALA A 558 31.97 3.78 -60.43
C ALA A 558 32.14 2.77 -61.60
N TYR A 559 31.66 3.03 -62.81
CA TYR A 559 32.14 3.96 -63.84
C TYR A 559 33.51 3.58 -64.43
N PHE A 560 33.48 3.19 -65.71
CA PHE A 560 34.63 2.82 -66.55
C PHE A 560 35.04 4.01 -67.44
N PRO A 561 36.34 4.19 -67.72
CA PRO A 561 36.82 5.00 -68.84
C PRO A 561 37.73 4.21 -69.80
N GLY A 562 37.63 4.47 -71.11
CA GLY A 562 38.53 3.95 -72.15
C GLY A 562 37.93 2.80 -72.95
#